data_AF-A0A9D5TXL5-F1
#
_entry.id   AF-A0A9D5TXL5-F1
#
_cell.length_a   1.000
_cell.length_b   1.000
_cell.length_c   1.000
_cell.angle_alpha   90.00
_cell.angle_beta   90.00
_cell.angle_gamma   90.00
#
_symmetry.space_group_name_H-M   'P 1'
#
loop_
_entity.id
_entity.type
_entity.pdbx_description
1 polymer ?
#
loop_
_entity_poly.entity_id
_entity_poly.type
_entity_poly.pdbx_seq_one_letter_code
_entity_poly.pdbx_strand_id
1 'polypeptide(L)'
;MEYSYVAYIDEAGDDGLRVVKPNHPNGSSEWLIISAVVVRAKNEKSVPVWVRDIRDGLWRHNRPDIHFAKLTPNKKKFVCEETAKLDARFFVVASNKRNMQGYRNPMAEKIPSKNWFYCWMTRVLLERVTDFVFWHAKKTANPNCKLRIEYSERGGLSYSQMKAYYSWLKWKSDASANFLSLGDLKWPVMDAGLLKVYNHKQRAGLQLADIVASSFFKAMDVYDTKECDPQFAKALKPRMAHYRDTKDGLISGYGLKLLPGFKRLELLPEQSEIFRYYGYPKEWWDPDPSNPRAYRSFSNRNNRPHERHRN
;
A
#
# COMPACT_ATOMS: atom_id res chain seq x y z
N MET A 1 -15.88 16.08 -11.52
CA MET A 1 -14.70 16.54 -10.76
C MET A 1 -13.45 16.05 -11.47
N GLU A 2 -12.49 16.94 -11.66
CA GLU A 2 -11.24 16.65 -12.36
C GLU A 2 -10.18 16.15 -11.36
N TYR A 3 -9.37 15.16 -11.75
CA TYR A 3 -8.30 14.57 -10.93
C TYR A 3 -7.08 14.30 -11.81
N SER A 4 -5.91 14.24 -11.18
CA SER A 4 -4.62 14.04 -11.89
C SER A 4 -3.99 12.68 -11.65
N TYR A 5 -4.51 11.92 -10.69
CA TYR A 5 -4.02 10.60 -10.32
C TYR A 5 -5.17 9.66 -9.98
N VAL A 6 -4.94 8.38 -10.20
CA VAL A 6 -5.82 7.29 -9.79
C VAL A 6 -5.00 6.28 -9.00
N ALA A 7 -5.46 5.91 -7.81
CA ALA A 7 -4.94 4.78 -7.06
C ALA A 7 -5.96 3.64 -7.10
N TYR A 8 -5.57 2.53 -7.72
CA TYR A 8 -6.30 1.27 -7.68
C TYR A 8 -5.82 0.48 -6.47
N ILE A 9 -6.72 0.07 -5.58
CA ILE A 9 -6.39 -0.59 -4.33
C ILE A 9 -7.07 -1.95 -4.26
N ASP A 10 -6.26 -2.96 -3.95
CA ASP A 10 -6.68 -4.35 -3.75
C ASP A 10 -5.81 -5.02 -2.68
N GLU A 11 -6.27 -6.15 -2.16
CA GLU A 11 -5.64 -6.86 -1.05
C GLU A 11 -5.38 -8.35 -1.33
N ALA A 12 -4.49 -8.94 -0.52
CA ALA A 12 -4.28 -10.37 -0.48
C ALA A 12 -4.12 -10.85 0.98
N GLY A 13 -4.66 -12.04 1.27
CA GLY A 13 -4.91 -12.50 2.63
C GLY A 13 -6.25 -11.99 3.18
N ASP A 14 -6.67 -12.48 4.34
CA ASP A 14 -7.89 -12.01 5.00
C ASP A 14 -7.57 -11.10 6.20
N ASP A 15 -8.52 -10.27 6.62
CA ASP A 15 -8.37 -9.30 7.71
C ASP A 15 -8.83 -9.82 9.08
N GLY A 16 -9.14 -11.11 9.19
CA GLY A 16 -9.55 -11.73 10.44
C GLY A 16 -8.41 -11.75 11.46
N LEU A 17 -8.74 -11.34 12.70
CA LEU A 17 -7.81 -11.25 13.84
C LEU A 17 -8.19 -12.18 15.01
N ARG A 18 -9.32 -12.89 14.93
CA ARG A 18 -9.79 -13.76 16.02
C ARG A 18 -8.89 -14.97 16.21
N VAL A 19 -8.52 -15.61 15.10
CA VAL A 19 -7.65 -16.79 15.02
C VAL A 19 -6.77 -16.61 13.80
N VAL A 20 -5.44 -16.71 13.96
CA VAL A 20 -4.47 -16.36 12.93
C VAL A 20 -3.45 -17.49 12.76
N LYS A 21 -3.06 -17.81 11.53
CA LYS A 21 -1.98 -18.76 11.24
C LYS A 21 -0.60 -18.18 11.61
N PRO A 22 0.35 -18.99 12.08
CA PRO A 22 0.25 -20.44 12.34
C PRO A 22 -0.37 -20.80 13.68
N ASN A 23 -0.62 -19.84 14.58
CA ASN A 23 -1.11 -20.12 15.94
C ASN A 23 -2.38 -20.98 15.91
N HIS A 24 -3.22 -20.81 14.89
CA HIS A 24 -4.34 -21.69 14.57
C HIS A 24 -4.26 -22.17 13.11
N PRO A 25 -4.12 -23.48 12.84
CA PRO A 25 -4.01 -24.02 11.48
C PRO A 25 -5.21 -23.69 10.57
N ASN A 26 -6.41 -23.66 11.14
CA ASN A 26 -7.66 -23.30 10.44
C ASN A 26 -8.03 -21.81 10.61
N GLY A 27 -7.08 -21.00 11.05
CA GLY A 27 -7.28 -19.57 11.24
C GLY A 27 -7.19 -18.77 9.93
N SER A 28 -7.40 -17.47 10.08
CA SER A 28 -7.08 -16.46 9.09
C SER A 28 -5.61 -16.52 8.67
N SER A 29 -5.30 -16.00 7.48
CA SER A 29 -3.95 -15.91 6.92
C SER A 29 -2.96 -15.30 7.90
N GLU A 30 -1.68 -15.64 7.79
CA GLU A 30 -0.66 -15.01 8.64
C GLU A 30 -0.50 -13.53 8.27
N TRP A 31 -0.56 -13.24 6.96
CA TRP A 31 -0.33 -11.93 6.41
C TRP A 31 -1.61 -11.29 5.89
N LEU A 32 -1.71 -9.97 6.03
CA LEU A 32 -2.60 -9.13 5.25
C LEU A 32 -1.76 -8.14 4.44
N ILE A 33 -1.95 -8.14 3.13
CA ILE A 33 -1.27 -7.26 2.19
C ILE A 33 -2.31 -6.32 1.59
N ILE A 34 -2.10 -5.01 1.67
CA ILE A 34 -2.86 -4.03 0.89
C ILE A 34 -1.90 -3.35 -0.07
N SER A 35 -2.26 -3.31 -1.35
CA SER A 35 -1.46 -2.68 -2.38
C SER A 35 -2.18 -1.51 -3.03
N ALA A 36 -1.41 -0.60 -3.63
CA ALA A 36 -1.93 0.40 -4.55
C ALA A 36 -1.10 0.44 -5.83
N VAL A 37 -1.78 0.51 -6.96
CA VAL A 37 -1.21 0.88 -8.26
C VAL A 37 -1.64 2.31 -8.57
N VAL A 38 -0.67 3.23 -8.55
CA VAL A 38 -0.89 4.66 -8.77
C VAL A 38 -0.54 5.02 -10.21
N VAL A 39 -1.52 5.53 -10.95
CA VAL A 39 -1.41 5.92 -12.36
C VAL A 39 -1.75 7.40 -12.50
N ARG A 40 -1.04 8.10 -13.39
CA ARG A 40 -1.40 9.48 -13.77
C ARG A 40 -2.71 9.46 -14.56
N ALA A 41 -3.63 10.39 -14.30
CA ALA A 41 -4.93 10.43 -14.98
C ALA A 41 -4.81 10.46 -16.51
N LYS A 42 -3.77 11.12 -17.06
CA LYS A 42 -3.47 11.11 -18.50
C LYS A 42 -3.26 9.70 -19.09
N ASN A 43 -2.81 8.74 -18.28
CA ASN A 43 -2.56 7.35 -18.69
C ASN A 43 -3.75 6.42 -18.36
N GLU A 44 -4.80 6.91 -17.70
CA GLU A 44 -5.94 6.06 -17.28
C GLU A 44 -6.58 5.34 -18.46
N LYS A 45 -6.75 6.03 -19.60
CA LYS A 45 -7.32 5.46 -20.82
C LYS A 45 -6.47 4.30 -21.37
N SER A 46 -5.19 4.24 -21.02
CA SER A 46 -4.27 3.16 -21.43
C SER A 46 -4.33 1.95 -20.50
N VAL A 47 -4.88 2.08 -19.29
CA VAL A 47 -4.92 0.97 -18.31
C VAL A 47 -5.67 -0.26 -18.83
N PRO A 48 -6.85 -0.15 -19.49
CA PRO A 48 -7.50 -1.30 -20.11
C PRO A 48 -6.67 -1.95 -21.20
N VAL A 49 -5.94 -1.15 -21.98
CA VAL A 49 -5.02 -1.64 -23.03
C VAL A 49 -3.87 -2.41 -22.41
N TRP A 50 -3.24 -1.89 -21.36
CA TRP A 50 -2.15 -2.59 -20.64
C TRP A 50 -2.59 -3.96 -20.13
N VAL A 51 -3.75 -4.05 -19.48
CA VAL A 51 -4.26 -5.33 -18.96
C VAL A 51 -4.59 -6.30 -20.08
N ARG A 52 -5.20 -5.82 -21.17
CA ARG A 52 -5.46 -6.62 -22.35
C ARG A 52 -4.15 -7.17 -22.93
N ASP A 53 -3.15 -6.33 -23.14
CA ASP A 53 -1.88 -6.75 -23.75
C ASP A 53 -1.14 -7.77 -22.87
N ILE A 54 -1.14 -7.59 -21.54
CA ILE A 54 -0.61 -8.59 -20.58
C ILE A 54 -1.37 -9.91 -20.72
N ARG A 55 -2.70 -9.85 -20.78
CA ARG A 55 -3.56 -11.04 -20.85
C ARG A 55 -3.40 -11.78 -22.17
N ASP A 56 -3.26 -11.07 -23.27
CA ASP A 56 -3.07 -11.65 -24.60
C ASP A 56 -1.68 -12.32 -24.69
N GLY A 57 -0.69 -11.85 -23.93
CA GLY A 57 0.60 -12.54 -23.75
C GLY A 57 0.54 -13.83 -22.92
N LEU A 58 -0.46 -14.01 -22.05
CA LEU A 58 -0.60 -15.19 -21.19
C LEU A 58 -1.26 -16.39 -21.90
N TRP A 59 -2.15 -16.12 -22.85
CA TRP A 59 -3.08 -17.11 -23.38
C TRP A 59 -3.24 -16.97 -24.89
N ARG A 60 -3.39 -18.12 -25.57
CA ARG A 60 -3.90 -18.16 -26.95
C ARG A 60 -5.43 -17.99 -27.02
N HIS A 61 -6.14 -17.93 -25.87
CA HIS A 61 -7.61 -17.87 -25.79
C HIS A 61 -8.13 -16.87 -24.72
N ASN A 62 -9.28 -16.27 -25.01
CA ASN A 62 -9.92 -15.13 -24.30
C ASN A 62 -10.50 -15.47 -22.91
N ARG A 63 -9.68 -15.61 -21.86
CA ARG A 63 -10.22 -15.38 -20.51
C ARG A 63 -10.46 -13.89 -20.29
N PRO A 64 -11.55 -13.47 -19.61
CA PRO A 64 -11.86 -12.05 -19.46
C PRO A 64 -10.94 -11.33 -18.47
N ASP A 65 -10.39 -12.04 -17.48
CA ASP A 65 -9.69 -11.49 -16.31
C ASP A 65 -8.37 -12.19 -15.98
N ILE A 66 -7.47 -11.43 -15.34
CA ILE A 66 -6.25 -11.93 -14.70
C ILE A 66 -6.57 -12.18 -13.23
N HIS A 67 -6.47 -13.45 -12.82
CA HIS A 67 -6.57 -13.85 -11.41
C HIS A 67 -5.22 -14.43 -10.98
N PHE A 68 -4.39 -13.64 -10.29
CA PHE A 68 -2.99 -14.00 -10.04
C PHE A 68 -2.85 -15.35 -9.34
N ALA A 69 -3.70 -15.62 -8.34
CA ALA A 69 -3.69 -16.87 -7.58
C ALA A 69 -3.85 -18.13 -8.46
N LYS A 70 -4.57 -18.03 -9.58
CA LYS A 70 -4.87 -19.13 -10.51
C LYS A 70 -3.79 -19.34 -11.59
N LEU A 71 -2.77 -18.47 -11.63
CA LEU A 71 -1.70 -18.57 -12.62
C LEU A 71 -0.62 -19.58 -12.18
N THR A 72 -0.01 -20.25 -13.18
CA THR A 72 1.20 -21.05 -12.98
C THR A 72 2.40 -20.16 -12.67
N PRO A 73 3.50 -20.68 -12.07
CA PRO A 73 4.67 -19.86 -11.74
C PRO A 73 5.24 -19.06 -12.93
N ASN A 74 5.40 -19.67 -14.10
CA ASN A 74 5.88 -18.97 -15.30
C ASN A 74 4.96 -17.82 -15.73
N LYS A 75 3.63 -18.01 -15.58
CA LYS A 75 2.63 -16.99 -15.90
C LYS A 75 2.62 -15.87 -14.86
N LYS A 76 2.79 -16.20 -13.58
CA LYS A 76 2.95 -15.21 -12.49
C LYS A 76 4.17 -14.33 -12.73
N LYS A 77 5.30 -14.94 -13.10
CA LYS A 77 6.52 -14.21 -13.45
C LYS A 77 6.30 -13.27 -14.63
N PHE A 78 5.74 -13.79 -15.73
CA PHE A 78 5.41 -13.00 -16.91
C PHE A 78 4.52 -11.78 -16.58
N VAL A 79 3.40 -11.96 -15.85
CA VAL A 79 2.54 -10.81 -15.53
C VAL A 79 3.25 -9.78 -14.66
N CYS A 80 4.09 -10.20 -13.72
CA CYS A 80 4.85 -9.26 -12.90
C CYS A 80 5.89 -8.48 -13.73
N GLU A 81 6.58 -9.15 -14.66
CA GLU A 81 7.56 -8.53 -15.55
C GLU A 81 6.90 -7.52 -16.51
N GLU A 82 5.76 -7.86 -17.11
CA GLU A 82 5.02 -6.91 -17.95
C GLU A 82 4.43 -5.75 -17.13
N THR A 83 3.87 -6.05 -15.94
CA THR A 83 3.36 -5.02 -15.02
C THR A 83 4.47 -4.04 -14.62
N ALA A 84 5.71 -4.51 -14.43
CA ALA A 84 6.86 -3.68 -14.11
C ALA A 84 7.31 -2.75 -15.27
N LYS A 85 6.78 -2.90 -16.48
CA LYS A 85 7.08 -1.98 -17.60
C LYS A 85 6.15 -0.76 -17.61
N LEU A 86 4.98 -0.86 -16.97
CA LEU A 86 3.92 0.15 -17.03
C LEU A 86 4.33 1.48 -16.40
N ASP A 87 3.82 2.60 -16.92
CA ASP A 87 4.03 3.94 -16.34
C ASP A 87 3.11 4.17 -15.14
N ALA A 88 3.42 3.45 -14.06
CA ALA A 88 2.73 3.45 -12.78
C ALA A 88 3.72 3.37 -11.61
N ARG A 89 3.23 3.57 -10.38
CA ARG A 89 3.99 3.30 -9.14
C ARG A 89 3.23 2.37 -8.22
N PHE A 90 3.95 1.45 -7.61
CA PHE A 90 3.39 0.42 -6.74
C PHE A 90 3.73 0.70 -5.29
N PHE A 91 2.72 0.57 -4.44
CA PHE A 91 2.84 0.70 -3.00
C PHE A 91 2.26 -0.55 -2.36
N VAL A 92 2.89 -1.01 -1.28
CA VAL A 92 2.46 -2.19 -0.54
C VAL A 92 2.60 -1.91 0.95
N VAL A 93 1.56 -2.26 1.71
CA VAL A 93 1.64 -2.39 3.17
C VAL A 93 1.41 -3.85 3.51
N ALA A 94 2.39 -4.46 4.16
CA ALA A 94 2.36 -5.84 4.62
C ALA A 94 2.25 -5.85 6.14
N SER A 95 1.24 -6.54 6.68
CA SER A 95 1.09 -6.74 8.12
C SER A 95 1.14 -8.21 8.47
N ASN A 96 2.11 -8.59 9.31
CA ASN A 96 2.10 -9.90 9.96
C ASN A 96 1.11 -9.82 11.13
N LYS A 97 0.08 -10.67 11.10
CA LYS A 97 -1.03 -10.62 12.06
C LYS A 97 -0.78 -11.47 13.30
N ARG A 98 0.35 -12.19 13.43
CA ARG A 98 0.60 -13.09 14.57
C ARG A 98 0.52 -12.38 15.92
N ASN A 99 1.02 -11.14 15.99
CA ASN A 99 0.96 -10.30 17.19
C ASN A 99 -0.35 -9.51 17.32
N MET A 100 -1.24 -9.60 16.33
CA MET A 100 -2.56 -8.94 16.32
C MET A 100 -3.68 -9.89 16.77
N GLN A 101 -3.39 -11.17 16.94
CA GLN A 101 -4.39 -12.14 17.40
C GLN A 101 -4.92 -11.76 18.79
N GLY A 102 -6.24 -11.55 18.89
CA GLY A 102 -6.87 -11.11 20.13
C GLY A 102 -6.47 -9.70 20.58
N TYR A 103 -5.68 -8.96 19.79
CA TYR A 103 -5.28 -7.61 20.12
C TYR A 103 -6.49 -6.68 20.09
N ARG A 104 -6.67 -5.95 21.18
CA ARG A 104 -7.67 -4.90 21.32
C ARG A 104 -6.97 -3.56 21.29
N ASN A 105 -7.47 -2.64 20.49
CA ASN A 105 -7.00 -1.27 20.47
C ASN A 105 -8.13 -0.36 20.95
N PRO A 106 -8.15 0.04 22.24
CA PRO A 106 -9.22 0.88 22.79
C PRO A 106 -9.38 2.22 22.06
N MET A 107 -8.37 2.69 21.33
CA MET A 107 -8.47 3.89 20.50
C MET A 107 -9.08 3.59 19.12
N ALA A 108 -8.72 2.46 18.50
CA ALA A 108 -9.28 2.05 17.22
C ALA A 108 -10.70 1.48 17.35
N GLU A 109 -11.04 0.89 18.50
CA GLU A 109 -12.41 0.42 18.81
C GLU A 109 -13.42 1.59 18.92
N LYS A 110 -12.94 2.81 19.19
CA LYS A 110 -13.77 4.03 19.14
C LYS A 110 -14.09 4.46 17.70
N ILE A 111 -13.41 3.89 16.71
CA ILE A 111 -13.67 4.17 15.31
C ILE A 111 -14.94 3.41 14.91
N PRO A 112 -15.94 4.07 14.29
CA PRO A 112 -17.20 3.44 13.88
C PRO A 112 -17.00 2.59 12.60
N SER A 113 -16.13 1.59 12.65
CA SER A 113 -15.92 0.63 11.58
C SER A 113 -15.89 -0.78 12.14
N LYS A 114 -16.73 -1.67 11.59
CA LYS A 114 -16.64 -3.11 11.87
C LYS A 114 -15.29 -3.69 11.39
N ASN A 115 -14.63 -3.00 10.45
CA ASN A 115 -13.40 -3.44 9.79
C ASN A 115 -12.26 -2.46 10.10
N TRP A 116 -12.08 -2.13 11.38
CA TRP A 116 -11.09 -1.15 11.83
C TRP A 116 -9.66 -1.48 11.36
N PHE A 117 -9.30 -2.77 11.31
CA PHE A 117 -7.97 -3.20 10.92
C PHE A 117 -7.69 -2.93 9.43
N TYR A 118 -8.67 -3.22 8.56
CA TYR A 118 -8.58 -2.86 7.14
C TYR A 118 -8.50 -1.35 6.95
N CYS A 119 -9.33 -0.58 7.67
CA CYS A 119 -9.27 0.89 7.65
C CYS A 119 -7.89 1.42 8.07
N TRP A 120 -7.30 0.83 9.11
CA TRP A 120 -5.96 1.17 9.59
C TRP A 120 -4.88 0.87 8.54
N MET A 121 -4.89 -0.34 7.97
CA MET A 121 -3.94 -0.75 6.92
C MET A 121 -4.03 0.17 5.69
N THR A 122 -5.25 0.51 5.30
CA THR A 122 -5.50 1.41 4.17
C THR A 122 -5.05 2.83 4.47
N ARG A 123 -5.24 3.33 5.70
CA ARG A 123 -4.66 4.61 6.13
C ARG A 123 -3.14 4.59 5.96
N VAL A 124 -2.45 3.56 6.46
CA VAL A 124 -0.98 3.47 6.35
C VAL A 124 -0.55 3.47 4.89
N LEU A 125 -1.27 2.79 4.00
CA LEU A 125 -1.01 2.81 2.56
C LEU A 125 -1.19 4.22 1.98
N LEU A 126 -2.32 4.87 2.30
CA LEU A 126 -2.66 6.19 1.79
C LEU A 126 -1.72 7.29 2.31
N GLU A 127 -1.12 7.15 3.50
CA GLU A 127 -0.08 8.09 3.96
C GLU A 127 1.09 8.15 2.97
N ARG A 128 1.48 7.02 2.35
CA ARG A 128 2.56 6.97 1.35
C ARG A 128 2.08 7.41 -0.03
N VAL A 129 0.90 6.92 -0.45
CA VAL A 129 0.32 7.28 -1.75
C VAL A 129 0.05 8.78 -1.84
N THR A 130 -0.54 9.38 -0.81
CA THR A 130 -0.86 10.81 -0.79
C THR A 130 0.39 11.68 -0.67
N ASP A 131 1.41 11.23 0.07
CA ASP A 131 2.72 11.90 0.08
C ASP A 131 3.37 11.93 -1.31
N PHE A 132 3.38 10.78 -2.00
CA PHE A 132 3.90 10.67 -3.36
C PHE A 132 3.16 11.60 -4.33
N VAL A 133 1.82 11.55 -4.33
CA VAL A 133 0.98 12.35 -5.23
C VAL A 133 1.18 13.85 -4.96
N PHE A 134 1.19 14.25 -3.69
CA PHE A 134 1.36 15.65 -3.31
C PHE A 134 2.72 16.19 -3.73
N TRP A 135 3.79 15.43 -3.49
CA TRP A 135 5.13 15.78 -3.92
C TRP A 135 5.24 15.84 -5.45
N HIS A 136 4.75 14.81 -6.14
CA HIS A 136 4.87 14.72 -7.58
C HIS A 136 4.08 15.86 -8.26
N ALA A 137 2.87 16.17 -7.78
CA ALA A 137 2.09 17.29 -8.29
C ALA A 137 2.80 18.64 -8.12
N LYS A 138 3.45 18.89 -6.97
CA LYS A 138 4.30 20.07 -6.77
C LYS A 138 5.47 20.12 -7.74
N LYS A 139 6.17 18.99 -7.91
CA LYS A 139 7.31 18.88 -8.83
C LYS A 139 6.91 19.16 -10.28
N THR A 140 5.71 18.76 -10.69
CA THR A 140 5.20 18.97 -12.05
C THR A 140 4.39 20.27 -12.21
N ALA A 141 4.38 21.15 -11.21
CA ALA A 141 3.57 22.38 -11.19
C ALA A 141 2.10 22.15 -11.58
N ASN A 142 1.52 21.02 -11.17
CA ASN A 142 0.14 20.67 -11.51
C ASN A 142 -0.81 21.28 -10.47
N PRO A 143 -1.65 22.28 -10.85
CA PRO A 143 -2.56 22.94 -9.91
C PRO A 143 -3.66 21.99 -9.42
N ASN A 144 -4.03 20.99 -10.22
CA ASN A 144 -4.96 19.94 -9.82
C ASN A 144 -4.18 18.73 -9.30
N CYS A 145 -4.02 18.62 -7.99
CA CYS A 145 -3.31 17.50 -7.36
C CYS A 145 -4.25 16.38 -6.85
N LYS A 146 -5.52 16.39 -7.26
CA LYS A 146 -6.51 15.45 -6.70
C LYS A 146 -6.23 14.00 -7.10
N LEU A 147 -6.41 13.12 -6.13
CA LEU A 147 -6.30 11.67 -6.22
C LEU A 147 -7.70 11.06 -6.22
N ARG A 148 -8.02 10.29 -7.27
CA ARG A 148 -9.16 9.38 -7.27
C ARG A 148 -8.72 8.03 -6.70
N ILE A 149 -9.51 7.48 -5.79
CA ILE A 149 -9.23 6.19 -5.16
C ILE A 149 -10.30 5.21 -5.62
N GLU A 150 -9.87 4.07 -6.16
CA GLU A 150 -10.76 2.98 -6.56
C GLU A 150 -10.42 1.73 -5.75
N TYR A 151 -11.35 1.30 -4.91
CA TYR A 151 -11.24 0.03 -4.18
C TYR A 151 -11.85 -1.11 -4.97
N SER A 152 -11.21 -2.26 -4.86
CA SER A 152 -11.82 -3.56 -5.11
C SER A 152 -12.99 -3.81 -4.15
N GLU A 153 -14.10 -4.27 -4.68
CA GLU A 153 -15.28 -4.67 -3.90
C GLU A 153 -15.01 -5.94 -3.11
N ARG A 154 -15.26 -5.90 -1.81
CA ARG A 154 -15.11 -7.04 -0.90
C ARG A 154 -16.37 -7.25 -0.05
N GLY A 155 -16.76 -8.51 0.10
CA GLY A 155 -17.83 -8.90 1.03
C GLY A 155 -17.50 -8.49 2.46
N GLY A 156 -18.47 -7.89 3.15
CA GLY A 156 -18.35 -7.50 4.57
C GLY A 156 -17.68 -6.15 4.83
N LEU A 157 -17.23 -5.42 3.80
CA LEU A 157 -16.67 -4.07 3.96
C LEU A 157 -17.74 -2.99 3.77
N SER A 158 -17.94 -2.17 4.80
CA SER A 158 -18.82 -1.00 4.71
C SER A 158 -18.05 0.21 4.20
N TYR A 159 -18.23 0.53 2.91
CA TYR A 159 -17.58 1.70 2.31
C TYR A 159 -18.12 3.04 2.83
N SER A 160 -19.36 3.06 3.35
CA SER A 160 -19.86 4.22 4.09
C SER A 160 -19.10 4.42 5.40
N GLN A 161 -18.77 3.35 6.15
CA GLN A 161 -17.91 3.43 7.33
C GLN A 161 -16.48 3.86 6.97
N MET A 162 -15.93 3.40 5.83
CA MET A 162 -14.62 3.85 5.36
C MET A 162 -14.61 5.35 5.03
N LYS A 163 -15.63 5.87 4.34
CA LYS A 163 -15.78 7.31 4.09
C LYS A 163 -15.88 8.09 5.40
N ALA A 164 -16.68 7.61 6.36
CA ALA A 164 -16.80 8.22 7.68
C ALA A 164 -15.45 8.21 8.42
N TYR A 165 -14.68 7.13 8.30
CA TYR A 165 -13.33 7.03 8.86
C TYR A 165 -12.38 8.08 8.28
N TYR A 166 -12.38 8.30 6.97
CA TYR A 166 -11.56 9.34 6.35
C TYR A 166 -12.00 10.75 6.76
N SER A 167 -13.30 11.01 6.86
CA SER A 167 -13.81 12.29 7.41
C SER A 167 -13.34 12.50 8.85
N TRP A 168 -13.36 11.45 9.67
CA TRP A 168 -12.86 11.50 11.05
C TRP A 168 -11.35 11.77 11.12
N LEU A 169 -10.55 11.13 10.27
CA LEU A 169 -9.11 11.41 10.17
C LEU A 169 -8.84 12.86 9.75
N LYS A 170 -9.62 13.40 8.81
CA LYS A 170 -9.50 14.80 8.38
C LYS A 170 -9.76 15.76 9.53
N TRP A 171 -10.85 15.55 10.25
CA TRP A 171 -11.19 16.34 11.43
C TRP A 171 -10.09 16.29 12.50
N LYS A 172 -9.50 15.10 12.75
CA LYS A 172 -8.37 14.95 13.68
C LYS A 172 -7.12 15.70 13.22
N SER A 173 -6.83 15.68 11.93
CA SER A 173 -5.75 16.44 11.33
C SER A 173 -5.94 17.95 11.49
N ASP A 174 -7.12 18.46 11.11
CA ASP A 174 -7.45 19.89 11.18
C ASP A 174 -7.38 20.41 12.63
N ALA A 175 -7.79 19.57 13.60
CA ALA A 175 -7.69 19.87 15.02
C ALA A 175 -6.26 19.77 15.60
N SER A 176 -5.23 19.49 14.78
CA SER A 176 -3.85 19.16 15.23
C SER A 176 -3.82 18.07 16.32
N ALA A 177 -4.85 17.24 16.37
CA ALA A 177 -5.06 16.20 17.38
C ALA A 177 -4.47 14.85 16.91
N ASN A 178 -3.70 14.86 15.83
CA ASN A 178 -2.90 13.73 15.41
C ASN A 178 -1.82 13.49 16.47
N PHE A 179 -1.94 12.38 17.20
CA PHE A 179 -0.98 11.96 18.23
C PHE A 179 0.44 11.75 17.66
N LEU A 180 0.57 11.61 16.32
CA LEU A 180 1.82 11.47 15.60
C LEU A 180 2.00 12.65 14.63
N SER A 181 3.15 13.34 14.71
CA SER A 181 3.52 14.44 13.81
C SER A 181 3.93 13.97 12.40
N LEU A 182 4.21 12.67 12.25
CA LEU A 182 4.48 11.97 10.99
C LEU A 182 3.44 10.83 10.85
N GLY A 183 2.83 10.69 9.68
CA GLY A 183 1.73 9.73 9.44
C GLY A 183 0.35 10.38 9.28
N ASP A 184 0.32 11.59 8.72
CA ASP A 184 -0.93 12.24 8.30
C ASP A 184 -1.07 12.16 6.78
N LEU A 185 -2.32 12.09 6.33
CA LEU A 185 -2.64 12.10 4.91
C LEU A 185 -2.36 13.50 4.35
N LYS A 186 -1.90 13.57 3.09
CA LYS A 186 -1.82 14.87 2.41
C LYS A 186 -3.22 15.29 1.94
N TRP A 187 -4.00 15.86 2.86
CA TRP A 187 -5.39 16.30 2.60
C TRP A 187 -5.61 17.16 1.35
N PRO A 188 -4.65 18.00 0.89
CA PRO A 188 -4.83 18.71 -0.39
C PRO A 188 -5.09 17.80 -1.60
N VAL A 189 -4.56 16.57 -1.60
CA VAL A 189 -4.77 15.61 -2.70
C VAL A 189 -6.03 14.77 -2.54
N MET A 190 -6.56 14.67 -1.31
CA MET A 190 -7.71 13.83 -1.00
C MET A 190 -9.03 14.54 -1.35
N ASP A 191 -10.01 13.75 -1.78
CA ASP A 191 -11.40 14.16 -1.95
C ASP A 191 -12.34 12.94 -1.77
N ALA A 192 -13.30 13.06 -0.86
CA ALA A 192 -14.24 11.97 -0.56
C ALA A 192 -15.19 11.66 -1.74
N GLY A 193 -15.48 12.65 -2.60
CA GLY A 193 -16.28 12.48 -3.82
C GLY A 193 -15.59 11.65 -4.91
N LEU A 194 -14.26 11.56 -4.83
CA LEU A 194 -13.40 10.79 -5.72
C LEU A 194 -13.06 9.38 -5.19
N LEU A 195 -13.68 8.95 -4.09
CA LEU A 195 -13.61 7.55 -3.64
C LEU A 195 -14.70 6.73 -4.33
N LYS A 196 -14.28 5.73 -5.11
CA LYS A 196 -15.13 4.79 -5.82
C LYS A 196 -14.82 3.36 -5.40
N VAL A 197 -15.78 2.48 -5.64
CA VAL A 197 -15.72 1.06 -5.35
C VAL A 197 -16.25 0.35 -6.58
N TYR A 198 -15.53 -0.67 -7.03
CA TYR A 198 -15.93 -1.46 -8.18
C TYR A 198 -15.61 -2.92 -7.94
N ASN A 199 -16.36 -3.80 -8.59
CA ASN A 199 -15.98 -5.20 -8.64
C ASN A 199 -14.62 -5.34 -9.36
N HIS A 200 -13.70 -6.17 -8.81
CA HIS A 200 -12.35 -6.34 -9.36
C HIS A 200 -12.33 -6.72 -10.85
N LYS A 201 -13.37 -7.42 -11.34
CA LYS A 201 -13.46 -7.82 -12.76
C LYS A 201 -13.81 -6.66 -13.69
N GLN A 202 -14.44 -5.60 -13.18
CA GLN A 202 -14.96 -4.50 -13.99
C GLN A 202 -13.93 -3.40 -14.27
N ARG A 203 -12.85 -3.32 -13.46
CA ARG A 203 -11.83 -2.29 -13.62
C ARG A 203 -10.47 -2.91 -13.82
N ALA A 204 -9.91 -2.72 -15.00
CA ALA A 204 -8.57 -3.20 -15.37
C ALA A 204 -7.50 -2.81 -14.34
N GLY A 205 -7.53 -1.57 -13.82
CA GLY A 205 -6.56 -1.13 -12.82
C GLY A 205 -6.61 -1.92 -11.50
N LEU A 206 -7.77 -2.47 -11.12
CA LEU A 206 -7.88 -3.34 -9.93
C LEU A 206 -7.20 -4.69 -10.16
N GLN A 207 -7.19 -5.22 -11.39
CA GLN A 207 -6.41 -6.43 -11.72
C GLN A 207 -4.90 -6.19 -11.60
N LEU A 208 -4.42 -4.97 -11.91
CA LEU A 208 -3.01 -4.62 -11.67
C LEU A 208 -2.70 -4.57 -10.17
N ALA A 209 -3.63 -4.06 -9.35
CA ALA A 209 -3.49 -4.07 -7.90
C ALA A 209 -3.51 -5.50 -7.32
N ASP A 210 -4.37 -6.41 -7.80
CA ASP A 210 -4.34 -7.84 -7.44
C ASP A 210 -2.95 -8.44 -7.71
N ILE A 211 -2.38 -8.22 -8.91
CA ILE A 211 -1.04 -8.74 -9.25
C ILE A 211 0.00 -8.27 -8.22
N VAL A 212 -0.01 -7.00 -7.85
CA VAL A 212 0.93 -6.46 -6.85
C VAL A 212 0.66 -7.09 -5.48
N ALA A 213 -0.56 -7.03 -4.95
CA ALA A 213 -0.90 -7.58 -3.63
C ALA A 213 -0.56 -9.09 -3.55
N SER A 214 -1.02 -9.87 -4.51
CA SER A 214 -0.84 -11.31 -4.56
C SER A 214 0.61 -11.74 -4.75
N SER A 215 1.42 -10.97 -5.49
CA SER A 215 2.86 -11.26 -5.64
C SER A 215 3.61 -11.10 -4.31
N PHE A 216 3.29 -10.08 -3.51
CA PHE A 216 3.88 -9.87 -2.19
C PHE A 216 3.34 -10.88 -1.16
N PHE A 217 2.06 -11.23 -1.24
CA PHE A 217 1.50 -12.30 -0.41
C PHE A 217 2.22 -13.63 -0.67
N LYS A 218 2.43 -14.01 -1.94
CA LYS A 218 3.19 -15.22 -2.31
C LYS A 218 4.65 -15.16 -1.86
N ALA A 219 5.24 -13.98 -1.72
CA ALA A 219 6.60 -13.82 -1.21
C ALA A 219 6.74 -13.99 0.31
N MET A 220 5.64 -13.94 1.07
CA MET A 220 5.66 -13.83 2.54
C MET A 220 4.87 -14.93 3.26
N ASP A 221 3.79 -15.40 2.66
CA ASP A 221 2.89 -16.33 3.33
C ASP A 221 3.25 -17.78 3.01
N VAL A 222 3.63 -18.54 4.04
CA VAL A 222 3.99 -19.96 3.89
C VAL A 222 2.76 -20.86 4.03
N TYR A 223 1.75 -20.44 4.80
CA TYR A 223 0.69 -21.34 5.26
C TYR A 223 -0.46 -21.48 4.26
N ASP A 224 -0.88 -20.39 3.63
CA ASP A 224 -1.90 -20.38 2.59
C ASP A 224 -1.31 -20.63 1.21
N THR A 225 -0.06 -20.22 0.98
CA THR A 225 0.59 -20.38 -0.33
C THR A 225 1.55 -21.57 -0.43
N LYS A 226 1.71 -22.33 0.67
CA LYS A 226 2.57 -23.52 0.87
C LYS A 226 4.07 -23.29 0.88
N GLU A 227 4.56 -22.22 0.25
CA GLU A 227 5.97 -21.85 0.20
C GLU A 227 6.09 -20.36 -0.11
N CYS A 228 7.11 -19.70 0.42
CA CYS A 228 7.47 -18.35 -0.02
C CYS A 228 8.13 -18.42 -1.40
N ASP A 229 7.62 -17.63 -2.34
CA ASP A 229 8.27 -17.42 -3.64
C ASP A 229 8.42 -15.92 -3.92
N PRO A 230 9.59 -15.34 -3.62
CA PRO A 230 9.81 -13.91 -3.74
C PRO A 230 10.04 -13.46 -5.19
N GLN A 231 10.20 -14.35 -6.16
CA GLN A 231 10.60 -13.97 -7.52
C GLN A 231 9.59 -13.01 -8.18
N PHE A 232 8.30 -13.20 -7.92
CA PHE A 232 7.22 -12.38 -8.47
C PHE A 232 7.26 -10.96 -7.92
N ALA A 233 7.34 -10.83 -6.58
CA ALA A 233 7.46 -9.53 -5.93
C ALA A 233 8.79 -8.84 -6.30
N LYS A 234 9.89 -9.59 -6.47
CA LYS A 234 11.19 -9.04 -6.91
C LYS A 234 11.12 -8.45 -8.32
N ALA A 235 10.36 -9.07 -9.23
CA ALA A 235 10.19 -8.60 -10.60
C ALA A 235 9.50 -7.24 -10.69
N LEU A 236 8.69 -6.87 -9.67
CA LEU A 236 8.01 -5.56 -9.61
C LEU A 236 8.92 -4.40 -9.19
N LYS A 237 10.15 -4.67 -8.73
CA LYS A 237 11.09 -3.65 -8.22
C LYS A 237 11.23 -2.40 -9.10
N PRO A 238 11.32 -2.49 -10.45
CA PRO A 238 11.49 -1.32 -11.31
C PRO A 238 10.41 -0.23 -11.15
N ARG A 239 9.23 -0.58 -10.62
CA ARG A 239 8.08 0.34 -10.44
C ARG A 239 7.59 0.46 -9.01
N MET A 240 8.24 -0.21 -8.06
CA MET A 240 7.98 0.05 -6.65
C MET A 240 8.29 1.51 -6.34
N ALA A 241 7.44 2.14 -5.52
CA ALA A 241 7.61 3.55 -5.22
C ALA A 241 8.86 3.80 -4.37
N HIS A 242 9.76 4.62 -4.91
CA HIS A 242 10.89 5.16 -4.16
C HIS A 242 10.48 6.47 -3.50
N TYR A 243 10.98 6.75 -2.29
CA TYR A 243 10.80 8.08 -1.70
C TYR A 243 11.36 9.16 -2.63
N ARG A 244 10.52 10.15 -2.97
CA ARG A 244 10.82 11.21 -3.96
C ARG A 244 11.11 10.72 -5.38
N ASP A 245 10.74 9.47 -5.69
CA ASP A 245 10.88 8.86 -7.01
C ASP A 245 12.29 9.00 -7.61
N THR A 246 13.32 8.85 -6.77
CA THR A 246 14.73 8.85 -7.16
C THR A 246 15.27 7.43 -7.16
N LYS A 247 16.29 7.14 -7.98
CA LYS A 247 16.93 5.82 -8.05
C LYS A 247 17.48 5.37 -6.69
N ASP A 248 18.03 6.31 -5.91
CA ASP A 248 18.59 6.05 -4.58
C ASP A 248 17.57 6.20 -3.44
N GLY A 249 16.32 6.55 -3.77
CA GLY A 249 15.25 6.68 -2.80
C GLY A 249 14.92 5.34 -2.15
N LEU A 250 14.58 5.34 -0.86
CA LEU A 250 14.22 4.12 -0.14
C LEU A 250 12.85 3.60 -0.62
N ILE A 251 12.79 2.29 -0.88
CA ILE A 251 11.53 1.55 -1.07
C ILE A 251 11.01 1.07 0.29
N SER A 252 11.90 0.52 1.12
CA SER A 252 11.60 0.11 2.49
C SER A 252 10.99 1.25 3.32
N GLY A 253 9.84 0.99 3.92
CA GLY A 253 9.05 1.96 4.68
C GLY A 253 8.20 2.92 3.85
N TYR A 254 8.44 3.01 2.52
CA TYR A 254 7.72 3.88 1.59
C TYR A 254 6.91 3.08 0.55
N GLY A 255 7.55 2.57 -0.51
CA GLY A 255 6.90 1.69 -1.49
C GLY A 255 6.55 0.32 -0.91
N LEU A 256 7.30 -0.17 0.09
CA LEU A 256 6.97 -1.37 0.85
C LEU A 256 7.04 -1.04 2.34
N LYS A 257 5.91 -0.96 3.03
CA LYS A 257 5.86 -0.81 4.49
C LYS A 257 5.52 -2.13 5.16
N LEU A 258 6.37 -2.53 6.12
CA LEU A 258 6.16 -3.68 6.98
C LEU A 258 5.59 -3.27 8.35
N LEU A 259 4.60 -4.03 8.82
CA LEU A 259 3.97 -3.89 10.13
C LEU A 259 3.91 -5.25 10.86
N PRO A 260 4.23 -5.28 12.17
CA PRO A 260 5.08 -4.33 12.88
C PRO A 260 6.47 -4.17 12.22
N GLY A 261 7.27 -3.21 12.68
CA GLY A 261 8.60 -2.95 12.08
C GLY A 261 9.51 -4.19 12.09
N PHE A 262 10.39 -4.28 11.10
CA PHE A 262 11.20 -5.48 10.80
C PHE A 262 11.93 -6.08 12.00
N LYS A 263 12.46 -5.25 12.91
CA LYS A 263 13.21 -5.69 14.10
C LYS A 263 12.33 -6.36 15.18
N ARG A 264 11.01 -6.17 15.12
CA ARG A 264 10.04 -6.73 16.07
C ARG A 264 9.43 -8.04 15.59
N LEU A 265 9.75 -8.43 14.36
CA LEU A 265 9.17 -9.62 13.75
C LEU A 265 10.12 -10.79 13.87
N GLU A 266 9.57 -11.90 14.33
CA GLU A 266 10.20 -13.22 14.27
C GLU A 266 9.85 -13.86 12.92
N LEU A 267 10.44 -13.32 11.84
CA LEU A 267 10.24 -13.83 10.48
C LEU A 267 11.07 -15.10 10.27
N LEU A 268 10.49 -16.06 9.54
CA LEU A 268 11.26 -17.15 8.97
C LEU A 268 12.29 -16.60 7.97
N PRO A 269 13.43 -17.29 7.76
CA PRO A 269 14.45 -16.86 6.81
C PRO A 269 13.89 -16.56 5.41
N GLU A 270 13.00 -17.40 4.90
CA GLU A 270 12.38 -17.28 3.58
C GLU A 270 11.45 -16.06 3.51
N GLN A 271 10.70 -15.78 4.58
CA GLN A 271 9.83 -14.59 4.67
C GLN A 271 10.64 -13.29 4.72
N SER A 272 11.80 -13.33 5.38
CA SER A 272 12.68 -12.16 5.53
C SER A 272 13.37 -11.75 4.21
N GLU A 273 13.47 -12.67 3.25
CA GLU A 273 14.19 -12.48 1.99
C GLU A 273 13.66 -11.29 1.19
N ILE A 274 12.33 -11.19 1.03
CA ILE A 274 11.72 -10.13 0.22
C ILE A 274 11.94 -8.75 0.84
N PHE A 275 11.91 -8.65 2.17
CA PHE A 275 12.14 -7.38 2.87
C PHE A 275 13.60 -6.95 2.77
N ARG A 276 14.56 -7.87 2.94
CA ARG A 276 15.99 -7.59 2.75
C ARG A 276 16.27 -7.13 1.31
N TYR A 277 15.67 -7.77 0.32
CA TYR A 277 15.77 -7.37 -1.08
C TYR A 277 15.29 -5.93 -1.33
N TYR A 278 14.27 -5.47 -0.59
CA TYR A 278 13.74 -4.11 -0.66
C TYR A 278 14.38 -3.11 0.30
N GLY A 279 15.45 -3.49 1.00
CA GLY A 279 16.31 -2.59 1.77
C GLY A 279 16.12 -2.60 3.29
N TYR A 280 15.27 -3.48 3.84
CA TYR A 280 15.17 -3.66 5.28
C TYR A 280 16.48 -4.25 5.86
N PRO A 281 16.87 -3.87 7.10
CA PRO A 281 16.10 -3.13 8.11
C PRO A 281 16.16 -1.59 7.98
N LYS A 282 16.91 -1.03 7.03
CA LYS A 282 16.95 0.43 6.82
C LYS A 282 15.67 0.86 6.12
N GLU A 283 14.79 1.61 6.79
CA GLU A 283 13.53 2.07 6.19
C GLU A 283 13.35 3.58 6.26
N TRP A 284 12.55 4.13 5.32
CA TRP A 284 12.21 5.55 5.22
C TRP A 284 11.63 6.11 6.52
N TRP A 285 10.91 5.27 7.26
CA TRP A 285 10.24 5.65 8.50
C TRP A 285 10.14 4.45 9.46
N ASP A 286 11.04 4.44 10.45
CA ASP A 286 11.13 3.50 11.60
C ASP A 286 10.97 4.29 12.92
N PRO A 287 9.85 4.97 13.21
CA PRO A 287 9.64 5.37 14.58
C PRO A 287 9.29 4.11 15.34
N ASP A 288 10.08 3.82 16.36
CA ASP A 288 9.66 2.95 17.45
C ASP A 288 8.26 3.42 17.94
N PRO A 289 7.17 2.65 17.70
CA PRO A 289 5.82 3.05 18.10
C PRO A 289 5.67 3.25 19.62
N SER A 290 6.64 2.78 20.41
CA SER A 290 6.70 2.92 21.87
C SER A 290 7.63 4.02 22.37
N ASN A 291 8.33 4.76 21.48
CA ASN A 291 9.23 5.85 21.90
C ASN A 291 8.79 7.24 21.37
N PRO A 292 7.97 7.99 22.13
CA PRO A 292 7.56 9.36 21.80
C PRO A 292 8.70 10.37 21.57
N ARG A 293 9.95 10.05 21.93
CA ARG A 293 11.10 10.95 21.75
C ARG A 293 11.76 10.85 20.37
N ALA A 294 11.57 9.76 19.63
CA ALA A 294 12.06 9.61 18.25
C ALA A 294 11.42 10.64 17.28
N TYR A 295 10.32 11.28 17.71
CA TYR A 295 9.52 12.20 16.92
C TYR A 295 9.94 13.68 17.04
N ARG A 296 10.88 14.04 17.94
CA ARG A 296 11.33 15.44 18.14
C ARG A 296 12.53 15.87 17.28
N SER A 297 13.28 14.93 16.69
CA SER A 297 14.56 15.23 16.02
C SER A 297 14.43 15.68 14.56
N PHE A 298 13.27 15.46 13.92
CA PHE A 298 13.07 15.79 12.49
C PHE A 298 12.51 17.20 12.25
N SER A 299 11.82 17.81 13.22
CA SER A 299 11.28 19.17 13.07
C SER A 299 12.35 20.27 13.16
N ASN A 300 13.52 19.98 13.74
CA ASN A 300 14.56 20.99 14.01
C ASN A 300 15.63 21.14 12.92
N ARG A 301 15.59 20.37 11.83
CA ARG A 301 16.60 20.49 10.75
C ARG A 301 16.29 21.53 9.67
N ASN A 302 15.06 22.05 9.62
CA ASN A 302 14.66 23.04 8.60
C ASN A 302 14.61 24.50 9.09
N ASN A 303 14.99 24.79 10.33
CA ASN A 303 15.05 26.15 10.88
C ASN A 303 16.46 26.51 11.38
N ARG A 304 17.44 26.57 10.46
CA ARG A 304 18.62 27.41 10.69
C ARG A 304 18.52 28.62 9.77
N PRO A 305 18.35 29.84 10.31
CA PRO A 305 18.51 31.05 9.52
C PRO A 305 19.93 31.10 8.95
N HIS A 306 20.04 31.40 7.66
CA HIS A 306 21.29 31.88 7.08
C HIS A 306 21.66 33.19 7.78
N GLU A 307 22.63 33.14 8.70
CA GLU A 307 23.36 34.33 9.12
C GLU A 307 24.13 34.84 7.89
N ARG A 308 23.64 35.96 7.35
CA ARG A 308 24.36 36.76 6.37
C ARG A 308 25.50 37.47 7.08
N HIS A 309 26.71 37.21 6.63
CA HIS A 309 27.84 38.12 6.77
C HIS A 309 27.43 39.54 6.36
N ARG A 310 27.65 40.51 7.26
CA ARG A 310 28.04 41.88 6.90
C ARG A 310 28.97 42.45 7.97
N ASN A 311 30.14 42.83 7.47
CA ASN A 311 31.16 43.77 7.97
C ASN A 311 31.87 43.44 9.28
#